data_AF-A0A7C2Y0P0-F1
#
_entry.id   AF-A0A7C2Y0P0-F1
#
_cell.length_a   1.000
_cell.length_b   1.000
_cell.length_c   1.000
_cell.angle_alpha   90.00
_cell.angle_beta   90.00
_cell.angle_gamma   90.00
#
_symmetry.space_group_name_H-M   'P 1'
#
loop_
_entity.id
_entity.type
_entity.pdbx_description
1 polymer ?
#
loop_
_entity_poly.entity_id
_entity_poly.type
_entity_poly.pdbx_seq_one_letter_code
_entity_poly.pdbx_strand_id
1 'polypeptide(L)'
;MLLIFAPLNIIPYATFRDVAIIPSVIAIFAIGIVSRKKFPRLSNRLFVGMAAGAIASFALEAIRIPGYMFAKWLPMDSMISLPGLLLTEKITSLSEVKQIVMESGVAMNLYSAPLDAFMAGALWHFWNGATFGIIYALVIGKGKWWYGMIWAFIIEIGMMVAPYLIIMKGPFGIEHMDGYNLFVITLIAHLAFGAVLGIIVQKWKKGSNSILSLDKVGM
;
A
#
# COMPACT_ATOMS: atom_id res chain seq x y z
N MET A 1 -7.21 4.26 0.44
CA MET A 1 -8.50 4.67 1.02
C MET A 1 -8.38 5.11 2.48
N LEU A 2 -7.49 4.53 3.28
CA LEU A 2 -7.02 5.04 4.58
C LEU A 2 -6.33 6.44 4.54
N LEU A 3 -6.22 7.02 3.34
CA LEU A 3 -5.36 8.15 3.03
C LEU A 3 -6.09 9.50 3.08
N ILE A 4 -7.43 9.50 3.18
CA ILE A 4 -8.24 10.71 3.08
C ILE A 4 -9.09 10.91 4.33
N PHE A 5 -10.07 10.05 4.61
CA PHE A 5 -11.05 10.34 5.67
C PHE A 5 -10.45 10.35 7.09
N ALA A 6 -9.67 9.34 7.43
CA ALA A 6 -9.08 9.26 8.76
C ALA A 6 -7.95 10.30 9.00
N PRO A 7 -7.04 10.55 8.04
CA PRO A 7 -6.06 11.65 8.16
C PRO A 7 -6.69 13.04 8.27
N LEU A 8 -7.89 13.24 7.70
CA LEU A 8 -8.64 14.49 7.78
C LEU A 8 -9.54 14.57 9.02
N ASN A 9 -9.43 13.63 9.97
CA ASN A 9 -10.27 13.55 11.17
C ASN A 9 -11.78 13.51 10.88
N ILE A 10 -12.19 13.03 9.71
CA ILE A 10 -13.62 12.90 9.33
C ILE A 10 -14.25 11.71 10.07
N ILE A 11 -13.48 10.63 10.22
CA ILE A 11 -13.85 9.43 10.99
C ILE A 11 -12.61 8.88 11.71
N PRO A 12 -12.76 8.30 12.92
CA PRO A 12 -11.66 7.63 13.60
C PRO A 12 -11.08 6.48 12.78
N TYR A 13 -9.79 6.22 12.93
CA TYR A 13 -9.10 5.13 12.23
C TYR A 13 -9.69 3.75 12.53
N ALA A 14 -10.08 3.49 13.79
CA ALA A 14 -10.76 2.25 14.18
C ALA A 14 -12.16 2.13 13.57
N THR A 15 -12.93 3.21 13.53
CA THR A 15 -14.22 3.19 12.83
C THR A 15 -14.04 2.87 11.35
N PHE A 16 -13.06 3.50 10.68
CA PHE A 16 -12.76 3.19 9.28
C PHE A 16 -12.31 1.73 9.06
N ARG A 17 -11.53 1.18 10.00
CA ARG A 17 -11.16 -0.25 10.01
C ARG A 17 -12.40 -1.13 9.97
N ASP A 18 -13.35 -0.87 10.86
CA ASP A 18 -14.50 -1.74 11.09
C ASP A 18 -15.57 -1.61 10.02
N VAL A 19 -15.78 -0.39 9.48
CA VAL A 19 -16.85 -0.15 8.49
C VAL A 19 -16.39 -0.21 7.04
N ALA A 20 -15.09 -0.05 6.76
CA ALA A 20 -14.57 -0.03 5.39
C ALA A 20 -13.50 -1.09 5.14
N ILE A 21 -12.43 -1.16 5.96
CA ILE A 21 -11.33 -2.08 5.67
C ILE A 21 -11.78 -3.54 5.79
N ILE A 22 -12.30 -3.95 6.95
CA ILE A 22 -12.73 -5.34 7.18
C ILE A 22 -13.84 -5.75 6.19
N PRO A 23 -14.92 -4.96 5.99
CA PRO A 23 -15.94 -5.31 5.01
C PRO A 23 -15.41 -5.38 3.57
N SER A 24 -14.47 -4.52 3.18
CA SER A 24 -13.89 -4.55 1.84
C SER A 24 -13.09 -5.85 1.58
N VAL A 25 -12.36 -6.35 2.57
CA VAL A 25 -11.66 -7.63 2.51
C VAL A 25 -12.68 -8.74 2.25
N ILE A 26 -13.71 -8.82 3.08
CA ILE A 26 -14.76 -9.84 2.98
C ILE A 26 -15.44 -9.78 1.61
N ALA A 27 -15.81 -8.58 1.15
CA ALA A 27 -16.45 -8.38 -0.14
C ALA A 27 -15.57 -8.83 -1.31
N ILE A 28 -14.28 -8.47 -1.31
CA ILE A 28 -13.34 -8.87 -2.38
C ILE A 28 -13.19 -10.39 -2.43
N PHE A 29 -13.03 -11.05 -1.29
CA PHE A 29 -12.96 -12.52 -1.24
C PHE A 29 -14.27 -13.17 -1.68
N ALA A 30 -15.41 -12.68 -1.19
CA ALA A 30 -16.72 -13.20 -1.57
C ALA A 30 -16.95 -13.08 -3.09
N ILE A 31 -16.68 -11.90 -3.68
CA ILE A 31 -16.77 -11.68 -5.12
C ILE A 31 -15.83 -12.62 -5.86
N GLY A 32 -14.57 -12.74 -5.42
CA GLY A 32 -13.58 -13.62 -6.03
C GLY A 32 -14.00 -15.08 -6.05
N ILE A 33 -14.58 -15.58 -4.95
CA ILE A 33 -15.02 -16.98 -4.81
C ILE A 33 -16.30 -17.23 -5.61
N VAL A 34 -17.35 -16.42 -5.39
CA VAL A 34 -18.66 -16.59 -6.02
C VAL A 34 -18.58 -16.42 -7.54
N SER A 35 -17.76 -15.48 -8.02
CA SER A 35 -17.59 -15.25 -9.45
C SER A 35 -16.77 -16.34 -10.16
N ARG A 36 -16.13 -17.28 -9.45
CA ARG A 36 -15.19 -18.24 -10.04
C ARG A 36 -15.79 -19.12 -11.14
N LYS A 37 -17.06 -19.53 -11.00
CA LYS A 37 -17.75 -20.37 -12.01
C LYS A 37 -18.22 -19.55 -13.21
N LYS A 38 -18.88 -18.41 -12.96
CA LYS A 38 -19.52 -17.59 -14.02
C LYS A 38 -18.55 -16.63 -14.71
N PHE A 39 -17.59 -16.08 -13.97
CA PHE A 39 -16.60 -15.11 -14.43
C PHE A 39 -15.18 -15.53 -14.00
N PRO A 40 -14.66 -16.68 -14.49
CA PRO A 40 -13.37 -17.21 -14.06
C PRO A 40 -12.20 -16.24 -14.33
N ARG A 41 -12.32 -15.38 -15.35
CA ARG A 41 -11.33 -14.33 -15.64
C ARG A 41 -11.28 -13.25 -14.56
N LEU A 42 -12.43 -12.84 -14.02
CA LEU A 42 -12.51 -11.85 -12.94
C LEU A 42 -11.88 -12.44 -11.68
N SER A 43 -12.33 -13.63 -11.28
CA SER A 43 -11.78 -14.36 -10.13
C SER A 43 -10.26 -14.55 -10.25
N ASN A 44 -9.76 -14.96 -11.42
CA ASN A 44 -8.31 -15.09 -11.65
C ASN A 44 -7.58 -13.75 -11.51
N ARG A 45 -8.10 -12.65 -12.06
CA ARG A 45 -7.46 -11.33 -11.93
C ARG A 45 -7.45 -10.84 -10.49
N LEU A 46 -8.53 -11.07 -9.73
CA LEU A 46 -8.59 -10.74 -8.31
C LEU A 46 -7.53 -11.48 -7.51
N PHE A 47 -7.47 -12.81 -7.60
CA PHE A 47 -6.53 -13.59 -6.78
C PHE A 47 -5.08 -13.48 -7.25
N VAL A 48 -4.82 -13.41 -8.57
CA VAL A 48 -3.47 -13.20 -9.10
C VAL A 48 -2.98 -11.80 -8.73
N GLY A 49 -3.82 -10.78 -8.89
CA GLY A 49 -3.47 -9.41 -8.52
C GLY A 49 -3.20 -9.28 -7.01
N MET A 50 -4.07 -9.88 -6.18
CA MET A 50 -3.91 -9.91 -4.73
C MET A 50 -2.58 -10.55 -4.32
N ALA A 51 -2.30 -11.76 -4.81
CA ALA A 51 -1.06 -12.47 -4.49
C ALA A 51 0.18 -11.74 -5.03
N ALA A 52 0.13 -11.23 -6.27
CA ALA A 52 1.23 -10.51 -6.87
C ALA A 52 1.54 -9.21 -6.12
N GLY A 53 0.51 -8.47 -5.70
CA GLY A 53 0.66 -7.25 -4.90
C GLY A 53 1.25 -7.53 -3.52
N ALA A 54 0.75 -8.56 -2.83
CA ALA A 54 1.30 -8.97 -1.53
C ALA A 54 2.77 -9.43 -1.65
N ILE A 55 3.12 -10.17 -2.69
CA ILE A 55 4.51 -10.60 -2.93
C ILE A 55 5.40 -9.39 -3.27
N ALA A 56 4.90 -8.48 -4.12
CA ALA A 56 5.63 -7.27 -4.49
C ALA A 56 5.92 -6.36 -3.29
N SER A 57 5.07 -6.36 -2.26
CA SER A 57 5.34 -5.64 -1.00
C SER A 57 6.64 -6.11 -0.34
N PHE A 58 7.06 -7.37 -0.48
CA PHE A 58 8.37 -7.78 0.02
C PHE A 58 9.53 -7.09 -0.71
N ALA A 59 9.40 -6.84 -2.02
CA ALA A 59 10.43 -6.12 -2.78
C ALA A 59 10.53 -4.65 -2.35
N LEU A 60 9.40 -4.04 -1.99
CA LEU A 60 9.33 -2.71 -1.41
C LEU A 60 10.04 -2.66 -0.05
N GLU A 61 9.72 -3.61 0.84
CA GLU A 61 10.31 -3.69 2.18
C GLU A 61 11.79 -4.09 2.15
N ALA A 62 12.23 -4.86 1.15
CA ALA A 62 13.64 -5.21 0.95
C ALA A 62 14.53 -4.00 0.64
N ILE A 63 13.95 -2.87 0.22
CA ILE A 63 14.67 -1.59 0.06
C ILE A 63 14.46 -0.71 1.30
N ARG A 64 13.22 -0.64 1.80
CA ARG A 64 12.87 0.28 2.88
C ARG A 64 13.43 -0.12 4.23
N ILE A 65 13.41 -1.42 4.59
CA ILE A 65 13.96 -1.89 5.86
C ILE A 65 15.47 -1.66 5.91
N PRO A 66 16.29 -2.05 4.90
CA PRO A 66 17.72 -1.74 4.92
C PRO A 66 18.03 -0.24 4.83
N GLY A 67 17.30 0.51 4.00
CA GLY A 67 17.46 1.96 3.88
C GLY A 67 17.21 2.68 5.22
N TYR A 68 16.30 2.15 6.03
CA TYR A 68 16.13 2.57 7.41
C TYR A 68 17.28 2.09 8.32
N MET A 69 17.50 0.77 8.41
CA MET A 69 18.39 0.16 9.42
C MET A 69 19.85 0.59 9.29
N PHE A 70 20.36 0.65 8.06
CA PHE A 70 21.79 0.85 7.81
C PHE A 70 22.10 2.27 7.39
N ALA A 71 21.21 2.88 6.60
CA ALA A 71 21.48 4.17 5.98
C ALA A 71 20.79 5.35 6.67
N LYS A 72 19.82 5.09 7.56
CA LYS A 72 18.98 6.12 8.24
C LYS A 72 18.33 7.10 7.26
N TRP A 73 18.09 6.62 6.04
CA TRP A 73 17.59 7.39 4.91
C TRP A 73 16.08 7.61 4.94
N LEU A 74 15.36 6.75 5.69
CA LEU A 74 13.92 6.80 5.85
C LEU A 74 13.57 7.06 7.31
N PRO A 75 12.58 7.91 7.61
CA PRO A 75 12.06 8.03 8.95
C PRO A 75 11.28 6.77 9.33
N MET A 76 11.23 6.53 10.63
CA MET A 76 10.72 5.28 11.18
C MET A 76 9.36 5.43 11.87
N ASP A 77 8.66 6.53 11.65
CA ASP A 77 7.19 6.56 11.64
C ASP A 77 6.67 5.60 10.54
N SER A 78 6.89 4.31 10.79
CA SER A 78 7.01 3.32 9.73
C SER A 78 5.64 3.04 9.11
N MET A 79 5.63 2.75 7.81
CA MET A 79 4.43 2.32 7.08
C MET A 79 3.74 1.08 7.68
N ILE A 80 4.38 0.39 8.64
CA ILE A 80 3.81 -0.70 9.41
C ILE A 80 3.35 -0.17 10.77
N SER A 81 4.25 0.37 11.59
CA SER A 81 3.95 0.77 12.97
C SER A 81 2.89 1.86 13.05
N LEU A 82 2.94 2.90 12.23
CA LEU A 82 2.01 4.04 12.33
C LEU A 82 0.56 3.61 12.04
N PRO A 83 0.25 2.96 10.90
CA PRO A 83 -1.07 2.37 10.69
C PRO A 83 -1.44 1.37 11.78
N GLY A 84 -0.49 0.58 12.27
CA GLY A 84 -0.69 -0.35 13.37
C GLY A 84 -1.21 0.31 14.65
N LEU A 85 -0.57 1.41 15.09
CA LEU A 85 -0.96 2.17 16.27
C LEU A 85 -2.34 2.82 16.09
N LEU A 86 -2.61 3.36 14.90
CA LEU A 86 -3.91 3.98 14.57
C LEU A 86 -5.04 2.95 14.52
N LEU A 87 -4.78 1.77 13.94
CA LEU A 87 -5.74 0.69 13.81
C LEU A 87 -5.97 -0.07 15.13
N THR A 88 -5.07 0.07 16.11
CA THR A 88 -5.20 -0.51 17.45
C THR A 88 -5.55 0.52 18.52
N GLU A 89 -5.88 1.75 18.10
CA GLU A 89 -6.29 2.86 18.99
C GLU A 89 -5.27 3.23 20.06
N LYS A 90 -4.00 2.85 19.86
CA LYS A 90 -2.89 3.29 20.73
C LYS A 90 -2.54 4.75 20.49
N ILE A 91 -2.86 5.26 19.30
CA ILE A 91 -2.94 6.69 18.98
C ILE A 91 -4.25 6.93 18.23
N THR A 92 -4.88 8.08 18.46
CA THR A 92 -6.20 8.37 17.88
C THR A 92 -6.16 9.37 16.72
N SER A 93 -5.08 10.13 16.59
CA SER A 93 -4.90 11.12 15.53
C SER A 93 -3.45 11.21 15.03
N LEU A 94 -3.27 11.69 13.79
CA LEU A 94 -1.93 11.98 13.25
C LEU A 94 -1.23 13.12 13.98
N SER A 95 -1.98 14.05 14.60
CA SER A 95 -1.42 15.13 15.42
C SER A 95 -0.70 14.62 16.66
N GLU A 96 -1.18 13.53 17.26
CA GLU A 96 -0.54 12.90 18.43
C GLU A 96 0.81 12.25 18.09
N VAL A 97 1.04 11.89 16.83
CA VAL A 97 2.31 11.26 16.39
C VAL A 97 3.51 12.13 16.75
N LYS A 98 3.43 13.43 16.46
CA LYS A 98 4.53 14.35 16.73
C LYS A 98 4.73 14.52 18.24
N GLN A 99 3.65 14.62 18.99
CA GLN A 99 3.68 14.78 20.45
C GLN A 99 4.28 13.54 21.14
N ILE A 100 3.81 12.34 20.79
CA ILE A 100 4.29 11.07 21.38
C ILE A 100 5.76 10.82 21.04
N VAL A 101 6.19 11.11 19.81
CA VAL A 101 7.61 10.98 19.42
C VAL A 101 8.50 11.94 20.22
N MET A 102 8.01 13.15 20.52
CA MET A 102 8.75 14.13 21.32
C MET A 102 8.76 13.79 22.83
N GLU A 103 7.63 13.34 23.39
CA GLU A 103 7.46 13.08 24.83
C GLU A 103 8.09 11.76 25.28
N SER A 104 7.95 10.69 24.49
CA SER A 104 8.47 9.37 24.88
C SER A 104 9.98 9.23 24.66
N GLY A 105 10.59 10.10 23.85
CA GLY A 105 11.96 9.93 23.34
C GLY A 105 12.15 8.66 22.48
N VAL A 106 11.08 7.88 22.27
CA VAL A 106 11.09 6.69 21.44
C VAL A 106 10.71 7.14 20.04
N ALA A 107 11.71 7.20 19.16
CA ALA A 107 11.42 7.14 17.74
C ALA A 107 10.52 5.92 17.53
N MET A 108 9.31 6.12 16.99
CA MET A 108 8.47 5.00 16.55
C MET A 108 9.38 4.11 15.74
N ASN A 109 9.56 2.87 16.18
CA ASN A 109 10.45 1.98 15.51
C ASN A 109 9.76 0.64 15.29
N LEU A 110 10.03 0.02 14.15
CA LEU A 110 9.40 -1.24 13.76
C LEU A 110 9.57 -2.32 14.86
N TYR A 111 10.65 -2.22 15.65
CA TYR A 111 11.08 -3.18 16.66
C TYR A 111 10.57 -2.88 18.08
N SER A 112 10.04 -1.67 18.33
CA SER A 112 9.56 -1.21 19.63
C SER A 112 8.06 -1.02 19.65
N ALA A 113 7.40 -1.14 18.49
CA ALA A 113 5.95 -1.18 18.43
C ALA A 113 5.43 -2.41 19.20
N PRO A 114 4.38 -2.26 20.02
CA PRO A 114 3.69 -3.39 20.62
C PRO A 114 3.29 -4.42 19.56
N LEU A 115 3.38 -5.72 19.90
CA LEU A 115 3.20 -6.82 18.94
C LEU A 115 1.87 -6.75 18.19
N ASP A 116 0.80 -6.38 18.88
CA ASP A 116 -0.54 -6.20 18.31
C ASP A 116 -0.57 -5.08 17.25
N ALA A 117 0.01 -3.92 17.56
CA ALA A 117 0.13 -2.81 16.61
C ALA A 117 1.02 -3.19 15.42
N PHE A 118 2.15 -3.84 15.66
CA PHE A 118 3.02 -4.32 14.58
C PHE A 118 2.27 -5.26 13.63
N MET A 119 1.56 -6.25 14.18
CA MET A 119 0.79 -7.23 13.38
C MET A 119 -0.34 -6.56 12.60
N ALA A 120 -1.12 -5.66 13.24
CA ALA A 120 -2.17 -4.92 12.56
C ALA A 120 -1.63 -4.06 11.42
N GLY A 121 -0.50 -3.37 11.68
CA GLY A 121 0.22 -2.57 10.71
C GLY A 121 0.74 -3.38 9.53
N ALA A 122 1.33 -4.55 9.79
CA ALA A 122 1.88 -5.42 8.76
C ALA A 122 0.75 -5.98 7.88
N LEU A 123 -0.31 -6.51 8.49
CA LEU A 123 -1.48 -7.00 7.77
C LEU A 123 -2.09 -5.90 6.90
N TRP A 124 -2.22 -4.68 7.44
CA TRP A 124 -2.67 -3.55 6.66
C TRP A 124 -1.74 -3.23 5.49
N HIS A 125 -0.42 -3.20 5.71
CA HIS A 125 0.56 -2.85 4.69
C HIS A 125 0.54 -3.85 3.51
N PHE A 126 0.55 -5.14 3.81
CA PHE A 126 0.46 -6.20 2.80
C PHE A 126 -0.91 -6.24 2.13
N TRP A 127 -2.00 -5.97 2.85
CA TRP A 127 -3.33 -5.82 2.25
C TRP A 127 -3.38 -4.63 1.29
N ASN A 128 -2.77 -3.50 1.65
CA ASN A 128 -2.68 -2.33 0.78
C ASN A 128 -1.94 -2.67 -0.53
N GLY A 129 -0.78 -3.33 -0.43
CA GLY A 129 -0.05 -3.86 -1.59
C GLY A 129 -0.90 -4.82 -2.44
N ALA A 130 -1.63 -5.73 -1.81
CA ALA A 130 -2.55 -6.64 -2.48
C ALA A 130 -3.66 -5.90 -3.24
N THR A 131 -4.25 -4.85 -2.66
CA THR A 131 -5.28 -4.04 -3.34
C THR A 131 -4.74 -3.28 -4.56
N PHE A 132 -3.52 -2.74 -4.49
CA PHE A 132 -2.86 -2.16 -5.65
C PHE A 132 -2.60 -3.20 -6.75
N GLY A 133 -2.22 -4.42 -6.34
CA GLY A 133 -2.05 -5.54 -7.27
C GLY A 133 -3.35 -5.99 -7.92
N ILE A 134 -4.47 -5.98 -7.18
CA ILE A 134 -5.82 -6.23 -7.72
C ILE A 134 -6.16 -5.20 -8.80
N ILE A 135 -6.02 -3.91 -8.49
CA ILE A 135 -6.34 -2.82 -9.44
C ILE A 135 -5.47 -2.95 -10.69
N TYR A 136 -4.16 -3.15 -10.53
CA TYR A 136 -3.25 -3.39 -11.63
C TYR A 136 -3.69 -4.57 -12.53
N ALA A 137 -4.00 -5.72 -11.92
CA ALA A 137 -4.39 -6.92 -12.66
C ALA A 137 -5.75 -6.75 -13.38
N LEU A 138 -6.66 -5.95 -12.83
CA LEU A 138 -7.96 -5.64 -13.43
C LEU A 138 -7.83 -4.68 -14.63
N VAL A 139 -7.08 -3.59 -14.47
CA VAL A 139 -6.94 -2.50 -15.45
C VAL A 139 -5.96 -2.88 -16.56
N ILE A 140 -4.74 -3.29 -16.20
CA ILE A 140 -3.65 -3.54 -17.15
C ILE A 140 -3.68 -5.00 -17.62
N GLY A 141 -3.79 -5.94 -16.68
CA GLY A 141 -3.77 -7.36 -17.00
C GLY A 141 -2.39 -7.84 -17.47
N LYS A 142 -2.30 -8.48 -18.66
CA LYS A 142 -1.09 -9.23 -19.09
C LYS A 142 -0.09 -8.32 -19.83
N GLY A 143 0.15 -7.16 -19.25
CA GLY A 143 1.04 -6.14 -19.79
C GLY A 143 2.52 -6.53 -19.77
N LYS A 144 3.38 -5.67 -20.33
CA LYS A 144 4.83 -5.75 -20.14
C LYS A 144 5.15 -5.41 -18.67
N TRP A 145 6.17 -6.03 -18.09
CA TRP A 145 6.54 -5.84 -16.68
C TRP A 145 6.74 -4.38 -16.28
N TRP A 146 7.27 -3.54 -17.17
CA TRP A 146 7.49 -2.11 -16.91
C TRP A 146 6.20 -1.29 -16.79
N TYR A 147 5.04 -1.82 -17.22
CA TYR A 147 3.75 -1.20 -16.89
C TYR A 147 3.50 -1.19 -15.38
N GLY A 148 4.03 -2.19 -14.67
CA GLY A 148 4.02 -2.22 -13.21
C GLY A 148 4.85 -1.08 -12.60
N MET A 149 5.97 -0.69 -13.23
CA MET A 149 6.76 0.47 -12.80
C MET A 149 5.99 1.78 -13.00
N ILE A 150 5.29 1.95 -14.13
CA ILE A 150 4.43 3.11 -14.34
C ILE A 150 3.32 3.17 -13.30
N TRP A 151 2.67 2.03 -13.04
CA TRP A 151 1.66 1.93 -12.00
C TRP A 151 2.21 2.31 -10.62
N ALA A 152 3.41 1.84 -10.28
CA ALA A 152 4.05 2.18 -9.03
C ALA A 152 4.48 3.65 -8.93
N PHE A 153 4.89 4.26 -10.05
CA PHE A 153 5.12 5.70 -10.10
C PHE A 153 3.84 6.49 -9.80
N ILE A 154 2.70 6.08 -10.34
CA ILE A 154 1.40 6.70 -10.03
C ILE A 154 1.06 6.55 -8.53
N ILE A 155 1.32 5.38 -7.95
CA ILE A 155 1.14 5.14 -6.51
C ILE A 155 2.03 6.08 -5.69
N GLU A 156 3.31 6.19 -6.05
CA GLU A 156 4.28 7.06 -5.38
C GLU A 156 3.83 8.52 -5.41
N ILE A 157 3.44 9.04 -6.57
CA ILE A 157 2.93 10.41 -6.68
C ILE A 157 1.67 10.58 -5.82
N GLY A 158 0.74 9.61 -5.86
CA GLY A 158 -0.45 9.62 -5.03
C GLY A 158 -0.13 9.63 -3.52
N MET A 159 0.90 8.90 -3.10
CA MET A 159 1.39 8.89 -1.72
C MET A 159 2.02 10.23 -1.34
N MET A 160 2.82 10.83 -2.24
CA MET A 160 3.53 12.10 -2.01
C MET A 160 2.62 13.31 -1.84
N VAL A 161 1.39 13.22 -2.38
CA VAL A 161 0.36 14.26 -2.25
C VAL A 161 -0.76 13.87 -1.28
N ALA A 162 -0.64 12.72 -0.61
CA ALA A 162 -1.67 12.27 0.31
C ALA A 162 -1.71 13.16 1.57
N PRO A 163 -2.91 13.50 2.09
CA PRO A 163 -3.05 14.36 3.27
C PRO A 163 -2.19 13.94 4.46
N TYR A 164 -2.11 12.63 4.75
CA TYR A 164 -1.33 12.13 5.88
C TYR A 164 0.17 12.47 5.75
N LEU A 165 0.75 12.35 4.55
CA LEU A 165 2.17 12.63 4.34
C LEU A 165 2.44 14.13 4.37
N ILE A 166 1.56 14.92 3.74
CA ILE A 166 1.65 16.39 3.77
C ILE A 166 1.64 16.91 5.21
N ILE A 167 0.74 16.40 6.05
CA ILE A 167 0.63 16.81 7.47
C ILE A 167 1.91 16.45 8.27
N MET A 168 2.54 15.31 7.96
CA MET A 168 3.68 14.83 8.75
C MET A 168 5.04 15.32 8.25
N LYS A 169 5.20 15.54 6.94
CA LYS A 169 6.50 15.72 6.27
C LYS A 169 6.48 16.79 5.16
N GLY A 170 5.37 17.50 4.99
CA GLY A 170 5.16 18.42 3.87
C GLY A 170 4.95 17.70 2.52
N PRO A 171 4.59 18.45 1.46
CA PRO A 171 4.42 17.88 0.12
C PRO A 171 5.74 17.29 -0.38
N PHE A 172 5.69 16.08 -0.96
CA PHE A 172 6.89 15.36 -1.40
C PHE A 172 7.93 15.05 -0.30
N GLY A 173 7.57 15.22 0.98
CA GLY A 173 8.48 14.97 2.09
C GLY A 173 9.54 16.04 2.30
N ILE A 174 9.39 17.25 1.74
CA ILE A 174 10.41 18.32 1.79
C ILE A 174 10.82 18.74 3.20
N GLU A 175 9.97 18.51 4.20
CA GLU A 175 10.28 18.84 5.60
C GLU A 175 11.08 17.72 6.29
N HIS A 176 11.55 16.72 5.54
CA HIS A 176 12.23 15.54 6.06
C HIS A 176 13.56 15.25 5.34
N MET A 177 14.66 15.19 6.09
CA MET A 177 16.00 14.78 5.62
C MET A 177 16.46 15.54 4.35
N ASP A 178 16.96 16.77 4.51
CA ASP A 178 17.59 17.57 3.46
C ASP A 178 16.80 17.65 2.13
N GLY A 179 15.46 17.72 2.19
CA GLY A 179 14.59 17.96 1.03
C GLY A 179 13.96 16.70 0.44
N TYR A 180 14.23 16.40 -0.85
CA TYR A 180 13.50 15.38 -1.61
C TYR A 180 13.99 13.94 -1.41
N ASN A 181 14.84 13.69 -0.42
CA ASN A 181 15.42 12.36 -0.20
C ASN A 181 14.34 11.32 0.10
N LEU A 182 13.34 11.67 0.92
CA LEU A 182 12.21 10.79 1.22
C LEU A 182 11.56 10.29 -0.09
N PHE A 183 11.24 11.22 -1.00
CA PHE A 183 10.67 10.92 -2.30
C PHE A 183 11.56 10.01 -3.15
N VAL A 184 12.85 10.31 -3.27
CA VAL A 184 13.75 9.51 -4.13
C VAL A 184 13.82 8.06 -3.64
N ILE A 185 13.94 7.85 -2.34
CA ILE A 185 14.12 6.51 -1.78
C ILE A 185 12.81 5.72 -1.84
N THR A 186 11.68 6.35 -1.52
CA THR A 186 10.37 5.69 -1.64
C THR A 186 10.02 5.43 -3.09
N LEU A 187 10.38 6.31 -4.02
CA LEU A 187 10.24 6.07 -5.45
C LEU A 187 11.00 4.82 -5.89
N ILE A 188 12.27 4.67 -5.49
CA ILE A 188 13.06 3.47 -5.81
C ILE A 188 12.38 2.20 -5.26
N ALA A 189 11.89 2.25 -4.01
CA ALA A 189 11.17 1.15 -3.41
C ALA A 189 9.86 0.80 -4.15
N HIS A 190 9.10 1.81 -4.58
CA HIS A 190 7.89 1.61 -5.38
C HIS A 190 8.22 1.10 -6.78
N LEU A 191 9.26 1.59 -7.44
CA LEU A 191 9.65 1.06 -8.75
C LEU A 191 10.04 -0.43 -8.67
N ALA A 192 10.70 -0.86 -7.60
CA ALA A 192 10.96 -2.27 -7.35
C ALA A 192 9.68 -3.08 -7.11
N PHE A 193 8.75 -2.57 -6.29
CA PHE A 193 7.40 -3.12 -6.13
C PHE A 193 6.71 -3.29 -7.49
N GLY A 194 6.68 -2.24 -8.29
CA GLY A 194 6.06 -2.20 -9.61
C GLY A 194 6.66 -3.20 -10.58
N ALA A 195 7.99 -3.31 -10.61
CA ALA A 195 8.67 -4.28 -11.44
C ALA A 195 8.29 -5.72 -11.06
N VAL A 196 8.33 -6.08 -9.78
CA VAL A 196 7.96 -7.42 -9.30
C VAL A 196 6.49 -7.72 -9.56
N LEU A 197 5.58 -6.78 -9.25
CA LEU A 197 4.16 -6.89 -9.54
C LEU A 197 3.92 -7.16 -11.04
N GLY A 198 4.55 -6.36 -11.90
CA GLY A 198 4.46 -6.49 -13.35
C GLY A 198 4.94 -7.85 -13.84
N ILE A 199 6.10 -8.33 -13.36
CA ILE A 199 6.67 -9.64 -13.71
C ILE A 199 5.70 -10.77 -13.31
N ILE A 200 5.21 -10.75 -12.07
CA ILE A 200 4.35 -11.83 -11.54
C ILE A 200 3.03 -11.86 -12.31
N VAL A 201 2.35 -10.72 -12.48
CA VAL A 201 1.08 -10.68 -13.20
C VAL A 201 1.26 -11.05 -14.67
N GLN A 202 2.34 -10.62 -15.32
CA GLN A 202 2.67 -11.01 -16.69
C GLN A 202 2.83 -12.53 -16.82
N LYS A 203 3.45 -13.19 -15.84
CA LYS A 203 3.68 -14.65 -15.82
C LYS A 203 2.42 -15.45 -15.45
N TRP A 204 1.70 -15.04 -14.40
CA TRP A 204 0.63 -15.83 -13.78
C TRP A 204 -0.74 -15.63 -14.43
N LYS A 205 -0.95 -14.54 -15.18
CA LYS A 205 -2.23 -14.32 -15.85
C LYS A 205 -2.43 -15.25 -17.05
N LYS A 206 -3.57 -15.94 -17.04
CA LYS A 206 -4.08 -16.70 -18.18
C LYS A 206 -4.89 -15.78 -19.11
N GLY A 207 -4.50 -15.69 -20.39
CA GLY A 207 -5.16 -14.88 -21.44
C GLY A 207 -4.61 -13.45 -21.61
N SER A 208 -4.57 -12.96 -22.85
CA SER A 208 -4.03 -11.64 -23.26
C SER A 208 -4.98 -10.47 -23.02
N ASN A 209 -6.30 -10.70 -23.12
CA ASN A 209 -7.29 -9.62 -23.13
C ASN A 209 -7.36 -8.85 -21.79
N SER A 210 -7.37 -7.52 -21.87
CA SER A 210 -7.58 -6.54 -20.77
C SER A 210 -9.09 -6.23 -20.64
N ILE A 211 -9.51 -5.49 -19.60
CA ILE A 211 -10.86 -4.88 -19.59
C ILE A 211 -11.02 -3.86 -20.73
N LEU A 212 -9.92 -3.20 -21.12
CA LEU A 212 -9.86 -2.24 -22.24
C LEU A 212 -9.97 -2.89 -23.62
N SER A 213 -9.94 -4.22 -23.70
CA SER A 213 -10.11 -4.96 -24.95
C SER A 213 -11.47 -5.65 -25.05
N LEU A 214 -12.42 -5.34 -24.15
CA LEU A 214 -13.77 -5.89 -24.20
C LEU A 214 -14.56 -5.31 -25.39
N ASP A 215 -14.33 -4.04 -25.74
CA ASP A 215 -15.03 -3.37 -26.84
C ASP A 215 -14.64 -3.90 -28.23
N LYS A 216 -13.48 -4.58 -28.35
CA LYS A 216 -12.97 -5.09 -29.63
C LYS A 216 -13.47 -6.50 -29.98
N VAL A 217 -14.32 -7.11 -29.15
CA VAL A 217 -14.88 -8.45 -29.38
C VAL A 217 -16.38 -8.38 -29.73
N GLY A 218 -16.93 -7.15 -29.84
CA GLY A 218 -18.33 -6.88 -30.16
C GLY A 218 -18.57 -6.19 -31.51
N MET A 219 -17.62 -6.25 -32.45
CA MET A 219 -17.80 -5.90 -33.87
C MET A 219 -17.34 -7.06 -34.75
#